data_AF-A0A355CNF6-F1
#
_entry.id   AF-A0A355CNF6-F1
#
_cell.length_a   1.000
_cell.length_b   1.000
_cell.length_c   1.000
_cell.angle_alpha   90.00
_cell.angle_beta   90.00
_cell.angle_gamma   90.00
#
_symmetry.space_group_name_H-M   'P 1'
#
loop_
_entity.id
_entity.type
_entity.pdbx_description
1 polymer ?
#
loop_
_entity_poly.entity_id
_entity_poly.type
_entity_poly.pdbx_seq_one_letter_code
_entity_poly.pdbx_strand_id
1 'polypeptide(L)'
;MKGRSIFGLIISLAITSQSVFTQSIAVESKRDSVTPSQQEASAILQAICGRDDVFPNRDRGGKLACRKCPSFTGVGSNRGSFTGVGSNRGSLSLFTLEKVVYGSFTQAGTREALADFDGCESHGQFYGGSVLLRRSSQGWSALRYESGLRSNNCLKFPSKNGRDLLVCQGYYAQMGHSYDWLDAIQIGSSETKKSQPIDPVSNTANYKPPFYETRIEDWIAQDIDKDGRPDLSIRVREAKSATKPPGFETRYDSHLPNPTFHRLTFLFDGQSFRATPDTAQLKQRIERK
;
A
#
# COMPACT_ATOMS: atom_id res chain seq x y z
N MET A 1 -8.51 -14.89 90.90
CA MET A 1 -8.76 -13.80 89.93
C MET A 1 -8.28 -14.27 88.57
N LYS A 2 -9.14 -14.19 87.56
CA LYS A 2 -8.97 -14.76 86.21
C LYS A 2 -8.06 -13.85 85.36
N GLY A 3 -6.93 -14.37 84.88
CA GLY A 3 -6.10 -13.72 83.85
C GLY A 3 -6.48 -14.24 82.48
N ARG A 4 -7.09 -13.39 81.64
CA ARG A 4 -7.41 -13.68 80.23
C ARG A 4 -6.24 -13.23 79.36
N SER A 5 -5.66 -14.16 78.61
CA SER A 5 -4.65 -13.88 77.59
C SER A 5 -5.34 -13.54 76.27
N ILE A 6 -4.98 -12.40 75.67
CA ILE A 6 -5.50 -11.92 74.38
C ILE A 6 -4.49 -12.31 73.30
N PHE A 7 -4.87 -13.24 72.41
CA PHE A 7 -4.12 -13.55 71.20
C PHE A 7 -4.51 -12.55 70.11
N GLY A 8 -3.59 -11.67 69.72
CA GLY A 8 -3.71 -10.81 68.55
C GLY A 8 -3.31 -11.56 67.28
N LEU A 9 -4.24 -11.69 66.34
CA LEU A 9 -3.99 -12.24 65.01
C LEU A 9 -3.72 -11.07 64.05
N ILE A 10 -2.47 -10.89 63.62
CA ILE A 10 -2.10 -9.91 62.60
C ILE A 10 -2.21 -10.60 61.23
N ILE A 11 -3.22 -10.23 60.44
CA ILE A 11 -3.37 -10.67 59.05
C ILE A 11 -2.66 -9.65 58.17
N SER A 12 -1.48 -10.01 57.65
CA SER A 12 -0.76 -9.21 56.65
C SER A 12 -1.38 -9.44 55.27
N LEU A 13 -2.12 -8.46 54.76
CA LEU A 13 -2.52 -8.41 53.34
C LEU A 13 -1.29 -8.02 52.49
N ALA A 14 -0.72 -8.99 51.78
CA ALA A 14 0.28 -8.71 50.75
C ALA A 14 -0.45 -8.27 49.46
N ILE A 15 -0.43 -6.97 49.17
CA ILE A 15 -0.90 -6.41 47.90
C ILE A 15 0.21 -6.60 46.88
N THR A 16 0.10 -7.63 46.04
CA THR A 16 0.99 -7.84 44.90
C THR A 16 0.56 -6.96 43.74
N SER A 17 1.23 -5.83 43.58
CA SER A 17 1.11 -4.95 42.41
C SER A 17 1.64 -5.67 41.17
N GLN A 18 0.77 -6.30 40.39
CA GLN A 18 1.16 -6.83 39.08
C GLN A 18 1.20 -5.67 38.08
N SER A 19 2.42 -5.23 37.75
CA SER A 19 2.68 -4.31 36.65
C SER A 19 2.27 -4.99 35.33
N VAL A 20 1.13 -4.58 34.77
CA VAL A 20 0.72 -5.01 33.44
C VAL A 20 1.60 -4.30 32.42
N PHE A 21 2.69 -4.95 32.01
CA PHE A 21 3.45 -4.54 30.84
C PHE A 21 2.59 -4.77 29.60
N THR A 22 1.95 -3.71 29.10
CA THR A 22 1.37 -3.69 27.76
C THR A 22 2.51 -3.61 26.76
N GLN A 23 3.08 -4.77 26.41
CA GLN A 23 3.89 -4.88 25.21
C GLN A 23 2.97 -4.67 24.01
N SER A 24 3.03 -3.47 23.43
CA SER A 24 2.40 -3.19 22.15
C SER A 24 3.14 -4.00 21.09
N ILE A 25 2.66 -5.21 20.81
CA ILE A 25 3.12 -5.99 19.65
C ILE A 25 2.81 -5.13 18.43
N ALA A 26 3.85 -4.66 17.75
CA ALA A 26 3.71 -4.08 16.43
C ALA A 26 3.23 -5.20 15.51
N VAL A 27 1.91 -5.33 15.33
CA VAL A 27 1.33 -6.23 14.35
C VAL A 27 1.62 -5.60 13.00
N GLU A 28 2.62 -6.12 12.28
CA GLU A 28 2.82 -5.79 10.89
C GLU A 28 1.54 -6.17 10.13
N SER A 29 0.92 -5.17 9.52
CA SER A 29 -0.35 -5.38 8.84
C SER A 29 -0.13 -6.10 7.52
N LYS A 30 -0.55 -7.37 7.48
CA LYS A 30 -0.44 -8.20 6.28
C LYS A 30 -1.24 -7.56 5.15
N ARG A 31 -0.56 -7.19 4.07
CA ARG A 31 -1.18 -6.68 2.83
C ARG A 31 -1.87 -7.81 2.06
N ASP A 32 -2.92 -7.46 1.32
CA ASP A 32 -3.63 -8.37 0.41
C ASP A 32 -2.92 -8.51 -0.95
N SER A 33 -2.00 -7.60 -1.27
CA SER A 33 -1.08 -7.74 -2.40
C SER A 33 -0.03 -8.82 -2.10
N VAL A 34 -0.15 -9.97 -2.75
CA VAL A 34 0.74 -11.12 -2.52
C VAL A 34 1.66 -11.38 -3.71
N THR A 35 2.81 -12.02 -3.43
CA THR A 35 3.61 -12.63 -4.50
C THR A 35 2.95 -13.96 -4.85
N PRO A 36 2.44 -14.16 -6.08
CA PRO A 36 1.86 -15.44 -6.48
C PRO A 36 2.92 -16.55 -6.51
N SER A 37 2.47 -17.80 -6.46
CA SER A 37 3.36 -18.94 -6.72
C SER A 37 3.87 -18.89 -8.17
N GLN A 38 4.99 -19.55 -8.47
CA GLN A 38 5.55 -19.57 -9.82
C GLN A 38 4.56 -20.11 -10.88
N GLN A 39 3.76 -21.12 -10.52
CA GLN A 39 2.74 -21.69 -11.40
C GLN A 39 1.62 -20.68 -11.68
N GLU A 40 1.13 -20.00 -10.64
CA GLU A 40 0.06 -19.01 -10.77
C GLU A 40 0.55 -17.77 -11.53
N ALA A 41 1.76 -17.29 -11.24
CA ALA A 41 2.43 -16.21 -11.96
C ALA A 41 2.54 -16.53 -13.47
N SER A 42 2.97 -17.76 -13.79
CA SER A 42 3.03 -18.24 -15.17
C SER A 42 1.64 -18.23 -15.82
N ALA A 43 0.62 -18.80 -15.17
CA ALA A 43 -0.74 -18.83 -15.71
C ALA A 43 -1.32 -17.43 -15.97
N ILE A 44 -1.07 -16.46 -15.08
CA ILE A 44 -1.47 -15.06 -15.24
C ILE A 44 -0.76 -14.42 -16.44
N LEU A 45 0.56 -14.59 -16.55
CA LEU A 45 1.35 -14.01 -17.65
C LEU A 45 1.00 -14.63 -19.00
N GLN A 46 0.75 -15.94 -19.05
CA GLN A 46 0.30 -16.62 -20.27
C GLN A 46 -1.03 -16.05 -20.78
N ALA A 47 -1.94 -15.67 -19.88
CA ALA A 47 -3.21 -15.03 -20.24
C ALA A 47 -3.04 -13.59 -20.77
N ILE A 48 -1.89 -12.96 -20.54
CA ILE A 48 -1.61 -11.56 -20.89
C ILE A 48 -0.76 -11.46 -22.16
N CYS A 49 0.37 -12.16 -22.23
CA CYS A 49 1.30 -12.09 -23.35
C CYS A 49 1.39 -13.38 -24.17
N GLY A 50 0.68 -14.44 -23.80
CA GLY A 50 0.74 -15.73 -24.48
C GLY A 50 1.85 -16.64 -23.95
N ARG A 51 1.71 -17.94 -24.23
CA ARG A 51 2.55 -18.99 -23.63
C ARG A 51 4.04 -18.86 -23.94
N ASP A 52 4.37 -18.49 -25.17
CA ASP A 52 5.75 -18.48 -25.66
C ASP A 52 6.51 -17.17 -25.30
N ASP A 53 5.78 -16.18 -24.80
CA ASP A 53 6.31 -14.87 -24.43
C ASP A 53 6.51 -14.69 -22.91
N VAL A 54 6.31 -15.73 -22.09
CA VAL A 54 6.62 -15.70 -20.65
C VAL A 54 8.07 -16.10 -20.41
N PHE A 55 8.82 -15.32 -19.62
CA PHE A 55 10.22 -15.61 -19.31
C PHE A 55 10.67 -15.03 -17.96
N PRO A 56 11.73 -15.56 -17.32
CA PRO A 56 12.26 -15.00 -16.08
C PRO A 56 13.12 -13.76 -16.35
N ASN A 57 12.78 -12.64 -15.71
CA ASN A 57 13.56 -11.41 -15.66
C ASN A 57 14.69 -11.56 -14.62
N ARG A 58 15.91 -11.85 -15.11
CA ARG A 58 17.08 -12.10 -14.26
C ARG A 58 17.53 -10.88 -13.45
N ASP A 59 17.34 -9.68 -13.98
CA ASP A 59 17.71 -8.43 -13.31
C ASP A 59 16.77 -8.08 -12.15
N ARG A 60 15.56 -8.67 -12.16
CA ARG A 60 14.53 -8.52 -11.12
C ARG A 60 14.41 -9.78 -10.26
N GLY A 61 15.54 -10.44 -9.97
CA GLY A 61 15.57 -11.60 -9.07
C GLY A 61 14.85 -12.83 -9.62
N GLY A 62 14.73 -12.95 -10.94
CA GLY A 62 14.10 -14.09 -11.60
C GLY A 62 12.57 -14.04 -11.66
N LYS A 63 11.94 -12.91 -11.29
CA LYS A 63 10.50 -12.71 -11.46
C LYS A 63 10.07 -12.95 -12.90
N LEU A 64 8.89 -13.52 -13.10
CA LEU A 64 8.37 -13.74 -14.45
C LEU A 64 7.89 -12.42 -15.09
N ALA A 65 8.11 -12.30 -16.39
CA ALA A 65 7.77 -11.14 -17.19
C ALA A 65 7.31 -11.55 -18.60
N CYS A 66 6.71 -10.60 -19.33
CA CYS A 66 6.43 -10.73 -20.76
C CYS A 66 7.63 -10.28 -21.60
N ARG A 67 8.05 -11.12 -22.55
CA ARG A 67 9.22 -10.92 -23.42
C ARG A 67 9.11 -9.65 -24.25
N LYS A 68 7.88 -9.29 -24.60
CA LYS A 68 7.52 -8.06 -25.28
C LYS A 68 6.50 -7.32 -24.44
N CYS A 69 6.54 -5.98 -24.51
CA CYS A 69 5.47 -5.17 -23.96
C CYS A 69 4.14 -5.52 -24.66
N PRO A 70 3.07 -5.83 -23.90
CA PRO A 70 1.76 -6.02 -24.50
C PRO A 70 1.32 -4.77 -25.28
N SER A 71 0.61 -4.96 -26.39
CA SER A 71 0.23 -3.88 -27.32
C SER A 71 -0.68 -2.82 -26.70
N PHE A 72 -1.37 -3.15 -25.60
CA PHE A 72 -2.24 -2.23 -24.86
C PHE A 72 -1.51 -1.30 -23.88
N THR A 73 -0.19 -1.45 -23.71
CA THR A 73 0.63 -0.59 -22.85
C THR A 73 1.09 0.67 -23.58
N GLY A 74 1.44 1.72 -22.85
CA GLY A 74 1.86 3.01 -23.42
C GLY A 74 3.11 2.96 -24.31
N VAL A 75 3.98 1.95 -24.15
CA VAL A 75 5.13 1.72 -25.03
C VAL A 75 4.77 0.84 -26.24
N GLY A 76 3.68 0.06 -26.15
CA GLY A 76 3.14 -0.77 -27.22
C GLY A 76 4.10 -1.84 -27.77
N SER A 77 3.65 -2.62 -28.75
CA SER A 77 4.46 -3.61 -29.47
C SER A 77 5.40 -3.00 -30.51
N ASN A 78 5.36 -1.68 -30.72
CA ASN A 78 5.97 -0.98 -31.85
C ASN A 78 7.31 -0.29 -31.54
N ARG A 79 8.10 -0.82 -30.60
CA ARG A 79 9.52 -0.47 -30.51
C ARG A 79 10.35 -1.71 -30.16
N GLY A 80 10.79 -2.41 -31.21
CA GLY A 80 12.16 -2.90 -31.17
C GLY A 80 13.04 -1.71 -30.79
N SER A 81 13.77 -1.81 -29.69
CA SER A 81 14.55 -0.72 -29.07
C SER A 81 13.75 0.30 -28.24
N PHE A 82 13.40 -0.07 -27.01
CA PHE A 82 13.95 0.68 -25.87
C PHE A 82 15.29 0.01 -25.48
N THR A 83 16.30 0.16 -26.34
CA THR A 83 17.70 0.23 -25.88
C THR A 83 18.03 1.70 -25.60
N GLY A 84 17.09 2.40 -24.96
CA GLY A 84 17.25 3.78 -24.49
C GLY A 84 18.20 3.80 -23.30
N VAL A 85 19.47 3.64 -23.59
CA VAL A 85 20.59 4.06 -22.76
C VAL A 85 20.37 5.52 -22.40
N GLY A 86 20.06 5.76 -21.13
CA GLY A 86 19.98 7.09 -20.55
C GLY A 86 20.21 7.14 -19.03
N SER A 87 20.39 6.00 -18.36
CA SER A 87 20.68 5.98 -16.92
C SER A 87 21.34 4.69 -16.46
N ASN A 88 22.50 4.30 -17.01
CA ASN A 88 23.52 3.43 -16.38
C ASN A 88 23.09 2.17 -15.56
N ARG A 89 21.90 1.60 -15.77
CA ARG A 89 21.45 0.30 -15.22
C ARG A 89 20.43 -0.33 -16.17
N GLY A 90 20.87 -1.30 -16.97
CA GLY A 90 20.12 -1.88 -18.10
C GLY A 90 19.01 -2.87 -17.74
N SER A 91 17.87 -2.41 -17.21
CA SER A 91 16.67 -3.27 -17.04
C SER A 91 15.35 -2.50 -16.93
N LEU A 92 14.93 -1.79 -17.99
CA LEU A 92 13.76 -0.87 -17.92
C LEU A 92 12.70 -1.06 -19.01
N SER A 93 12.54 -2.26 -19.57
CA SER A 93 11.60 -2.46 -20.69
C SER A 93 10.74 -3.73 -20.63
N LEU A 94 10.76 -4.47 -19.51
CA LEU A 94 10.06 -5.75 -19.41
C LEU A 94 8.81 -5.61 -18.55
N PHE A 95 7.67 -6.09 -19.05
CA PHE A 95 6.41 -6.11 -18.31
C PHE A 95 6.45 -7.22 -17.24
N THR A 96 6.95 -6.87 -16.05
CA THR A 96 7.33 -7.81 -15.01
C THR A 96 6.24 -7.87 -13.94
N LEU A 97 5.75 -9.07 -13.63
CA LEU A 97 4.71 -9.26 -12.61
C LEU A 97 5.30 -9.02 -11.22
N GLU A 98 4.74 -8.06 -10.50
CA GLU A 98 5.20 -7.67 -9.16
C GLU A 98 4.41 -8.37 -8.06
N LYS A 99 3.09 -8.17 -8.06
CA LYS A 99 2.16 -8.63 -7.03
C LYS A 99 0.78 -8.86 -7.61
N VAL A 100 -0.04 -9.62 -6.89
CA VAL A 100 -1.43 -9.88 -7.26
C VAL A 100 -2.33 -9.65 -6.05
N VAL A 101 -3.46 -8.98 -6.28
CA VAL A 101 -4.56 -8.90 -5.32
C VAL A 101 -5.72 -9.73 -5.84
N TYR A 102 -6.15 -10.74 -5.09
CA TYR A 102 -7.28 -11.60 -5.47
C TYR A 102 -8.58 -11.14 -4.82
N GLY A 103 -9.66 -11.18 -5.58
CA GLY A 103 -10.96 -10.72 -5.08
C GLY A 103 -12.10 -10.84 -6.08
N SER A 104 -13.19 -10.15 -5.76
CA SER A 104 -14.37 -10.00 -6.59
C SER A 104 -14.55 -8.51 -6.90
N PHE A 105 -13.97 -8.03 -8.00
CA PHE A 105 -13.81 -6.60 -8.23
C PHE A 105 -14.97 -6.01 -9.00
N THR A 106 -15.37 -6.64 -10.10
CA THR A 106 -16.39 -6.09 -11.01
C THR A 106 -17.80 -6.57 -10.68
N GLN A 107 -17.93 -7.74 -10.07
CA GLN A 107 -19.20 -8.35 -9.68
C GLN A 107 -19.02 -9.21 -8.42
N ALA A 108 -20.06 -9.34 -7.61
CA ALA A 108 -20.04 -10.20 -6.44
C ALA A 108 -19.79 -11.67 -6.79
N GLY A 109 -18.92 -12.33 -6.03
CA GLY A 109 -18.65 -13.76 -6.14
C GLY A 109 -17.82 -14.19 -7.36
N THR A 110 -17.44 -13.27 -8.25
CA THR A 110 -16.54 -13.59 -9.36
C THR A 110 -15.11 -13.76 -8.86
N ARG A 111 -14.39 -14.75 -9.40
CA ARG A 111 -12.97 -14.97 -9.08
C ARG A 111 -12.11 -14.10 -9.99
N GLU A 112 -11.58 -13.03 -9.45
CA GLU A 112 -10.82 -12.02 -10.19
C GLU A 112 -9.48 -11.74 -9.51
N ALA A 113 -8.59 -11.12 -10.28
CA ALA A 113 -7.27 -10.70 -9.82
C ALA A 113 -6.92 -9.34 -10.42
N LEU A 114 -6.30 -8.48 -9.63
CA LEU A 114 -5.52 -7.35 -10.14
C LEU A 114 -4.05 -7.72 -10.04
N ALA A 115 -3.44 -7.96 -11.19
CA ALA A 115 -2.03 -8.26 -11.31
C ALA A 115 -1.27 -6.96 -11.63
N ASP A 116 -0.39 -6.55 -10.73
CA ASP A 116 0.46 -5.36 -10.85
C ASP A 116 1.72 -5.67 -11.66
N PHE A 117 2.06 -4.81 -12.62
CA PHE A 117 3.21 -4.97 -13.49
C PHE A 117 4.10 -3.74 -13.50
N ASP A 118 5.40 -3.93 -13.27
CA ASP A 118 6.44 -2.92 -13.52
C ASP A 118 6.88 -2.98 -14.99
N GLY A 119 7.25 -1.84 -15.57
CA GLY A 119 7.73 -1.69 -16.94
C GLY A 119 6.64 -1.40 -17.99
N CYS A 120 7.10 -1.22 -19.24
CA CYS A 120 6.28 -0.94 -20.44
C CYS A 120 5.38 0.30 -20.38
N GLU A 121 5.63 1.19 -19.43
CA GLU A 121 4.92 2.44 -19.25
C GLU A 121 5.89 3.59 -19.01
N SER A 122 5.45 4.78 -19.38
CA SER A 122 6.25 5.98 -19.16
C SER A 122 6.33 6.33 -17.67
N HIS A 123 7.29 7.20 -17.35
CA HIS A 123 7.39 7.80 -16.02
C HIS A 123 6.11 8.48 -15.54
N GLY A 124 5.39 9.17 -16.44
CA GLY A 124 4.11 9.83 -16.13
C GLY A 124 2.98 8.84 -15.84
N GLN A 125 3.18 7.56 -16.17
CA GLN A 125 2.28 6.45 -15.84
C GLN A 125 2.90 5.54 -14.77
N PHE A 126 3.73 6.10 -13.88
CA PHE A 126 4.36 5.40 -12.76
C PHE A 126 5.12 4.13 -13.14
N TYR A 127 5.63 4.06 -14.38
CA TYR A 127 6.36 2.91 -14.92
C TYR A 127 5.60 1.59 -14.81
N GLY A 128 4.28 1.58 -14.84
CA GLY A 128 3.54 0.33 -14.88
C GLY A 128 2.04 0.50 -14.82
N GLY A 129 1.36 -0.60 -14.52
CA GLY A 129 -0.08 -0.58 -14.31
C GLY A 129 -0.57 -1.94 -13.81
N SER A 130 -1.88 -2.08 -13.70
CA SER A 130 -2.49 -3.35 -13.29
C SER A 130 -3.40 -3.90 -14.36
N VAL A 131 -3.34 -5.22 -14.58
CA VAL A 131 -4.28 -5.94 -15.43
C VAL A 131 -5.34 -6.56 -14.53
N LEU A 132 -6.61 -6.26 -14.83
CA LEU A 132 -7.75 -6.99 -14.28
C LEU A 132 -7.91 -8.31 -15.02
N LEU A 133 -7.90 -9.42 -14.29
CA LEU A 133 -8.11 -10.76 -14.82
C LEU A 133 -9.34 -11.42 -14.18
N ARG A 134 -9.95 -12.32 -14.93
CA ARG A 134 -11.01 -13.21 -14.43
C ARG A 134 -10.64 -14.67 -14.63
N ARG A 135 -10.88 -15.47 -13.60
CA ARG A 135 -10.67 -16.92 -13.61
C ARG A 135 -11.95 -17.64 -14.00
N SER A 136 -11.85 -18.51 -14.99
CA SER A 136 -12.90 -19.45 -15.40
C SER A 136 -12.39 -20.90 -15.27
N SER A 137 -13.17 -21.87 -15.75
CA SER A 137 -12.71 -23.26 -15.90
C SER A 137 -11.53 -23.40 -16.87
N GLN A 138 -11.36 -22.45 -17.81
CA GLN A 138 -10.27 -22.44 -18.78
C GLN A 138 -9.00 -21.74 -18.28
N GLY A 139 -9.01 -21.23 -17.04
CA GLY A 139 -7.91 -20.49 -16.45
C GLY A 139 -8.15 -18.98 -16.42
N TRP A 140 -7.07 -18.21 -16.43
CA TRP A 140 -7.12 -16.74 -16.39
C TRP A 140 -7.38 -16.15 -17.78
N SER A 141 -8.12 -15.05 -17.79
CA SER A 141 -8.34 -14.21 -18.98
C SER A 141 -8.15 -12.76 -18.57
N ALA A 142 -7.37 -11.99 -19.34
CA ALA A 142 -7.23 -10.56 -19.15
C ALA A 142 -8.50 -9.84 -19.63
N LEU A 143 -9.07 -8.99 -18.78
CA LEU A 143 -10.27 -8.22 -19.09
C LEU A 143 -9.94 -6.78 -19.50
N ARG A 144 -9.06 -6.12 -18.74
CA ARG A 144 -8.76 -4.69 -18.90
C ARG A 144 -7.43 -4.34 -18.27
N TYR A 145 -6.72 -3.39 -18.87
CA TYR A 145 -5.50 -2.83 -18.32
C TYR A 145 -5.73 -1.41 -17.82
N GLU A 146 -5.14 -1.09 -16.67
CA GLU A 146 -5.18 0.20 -16.01
C GLU A 146 -3.77 0.79 -15.93
N SER A 147 -3.43 1.64 -16.91
CA SER A 147 -2.15 2.35 -16.93
C SER A 147 -2.01 3.24 -15.69
N GLY A 148 -0.83 3.22 -15.06
CA GLY A 148 -0.53 3.97 -13.85
C GLY A 148 -1.21 3.49 -12.56
N LEU A 149 -2.14 2.53 -12.61
CA LEU A 149 -2.71 1.95 -11.40
C LEU A 149 -1.73 0.94 -10.81
N ARG A 150 -1.20 1.25 -9.62
CA ARG A 150 -0.29 0.36 -8.90
C ARG A 150 -1.07 -0.41 -7.82
N SER A 151 -1.13 -1.73 -7.93
CA SER A 151 -1.82 -2.60 -6.97
C SER A 151 -0.88 -3.52 -6.17
N ASN A 152 0.40 -3.17 -6.10
CA ASN A 152 1.42 -3.95 -5.42
C ASN A 152 1.46 -3.79 -3.89
N ASN A 153 0.70 -2.86 -3.33
CA ASN A 153 0.67 -2.62 -1.90
C ASN A 153 -0.72 -2.16 -1.42
N CYS A 154 -1.65 -3.12 -1.29
CA CYS A 154 -3.06 -2.84 -1.02
C CYS A 154 -3.61 -3.62 0.18
N LEU A 155 -4.66 -3.04 0.77
CA LEU A 155 -5.62 -3.71 1.64
C LEU A 155 -6.97 -3.82 0.93
N LYS A 156 -7.73 -4.86 1.26
CA LYS A 156 -9.04 -5.13 0.69
C LYS A 156 -10.17 -4.85 1.68
N PHE A 157 -11.23 -4.22 1.19
CA PHE A 157 -12.40 -3.82 1.96
C PHE A 157 -13.67 -4.40 1.32
N PRO A 158 -14.35 -5.36 1.98
CA PRO A 158 -15.58 -5.95 1.47
C PRO A 158 -16.72 -4.92 1.42
N SER A 159 -17.18 -4.59 0.22
CA SER A 159 -18.27 -3.64 0.04
C SER A 159 -19.65 -4.29 0.26
N LYS A 160 -20.68 -3.46 0.49
CA LYS A 160 -22.06 -3.91 0.73
C LYS A 160 -22.68 -4.68 -0.43
N ASN A 161 -22.20 -4.47 -1.66
CA ASN A 161 -22.72 -5.15 -2.84
C ASN A 161 -21.99 -6.47 -3.16
N GLY A 162 -21.12 -6.94 -2.25
CA GLY A 162 -20.36 -8.18 -2.41
C GLY A 162 -19.12 -8.06 -3.30
N ARG A 163 -18.77 -6.86 -3.75
CA ARG A 163 -17.50 -6.57 -4.43
C ARG A 163 -16.42 -6.17 -3.42
N ASP A 164 -15.17 -6.32 -3.82
CA ASP A 164 -14.00 -5.87 -3.07
C ASP A 164 -13.58 -4.47 -3.54
N LEU A 165 -13.42 -3.55 -2.58
CA LEU A 165 -12.74 -2.26 -2.75
C LEU A 165 -11.28 -2.41 -2.31
N LEU A 166 -10.37 -1.66 -2.90
CA LEU A 166 -8.97 -1.64 -2.48
C LEU A 166 -8.56 -0.30 -1.89
N VAL A 167 -7.68 -0.32 -0.89
CA VAL A 167 -6.90 0.85 -0.47
C VAL A 167 -5.44 0.54 -0.74
N CYS A 168 -4.84 1.21 -1.73
CA CYS A 168 -3.49 0.96 -2.21
C CYS A 168 -2.58 2.14 -1.91
N GLN A 169 -1.35 1.87 -1.47
CA GLN A 169 -0.33 2.89 -1.30
C GLN A 169 0.42 3.14 -2.60
N GLY A 170 0.57 4.42 -2.94
CA GLY A 170 1.53 4.88 -3.93
C GLY A 170 2.64 5.70 -3.28
N TYR A 171 3.78 5.73 -3.96
CA TYR A 171 4.93 6.54 -3.60
C TYR A 171 5.58 7.09 -4.85
N TYR A 172 6.02 8.33 -4.77
CA TYR A 172 6.75 8.97 -5.84
C TYR A 172 7.67 10.06 -5.28
N ALA A 173 8.81 10.28 -5.92
CA ALA A 173 9.76 11.28 -5.46
C ALA A 173 10.40 12.00 -6.63
N GLN A 174 10.41 13.34 -6.56
CA GLN A 174 11.01 14.19 -7.59
C GLN A 174 11.35 15.57 -7.01
N MET A 175 12.36 16.22 -7.58
CA MET A 175 12.69 17.63 -7.32
C MET A 175 12.84 17.98 -5.83
N GLY A 176 13.37 17.06 -5.02
CA GLY A 176 13.54 17.27 -3.57
C GLY A 176 12.28 17.05 -2.73
N HIS A 177 11.17 16.63 -3.35
CA HIS A 177 9.93 16.24 -2.70
C HIS A 177 9.70 14.73 -2.79
N SER A 178 9.06 14.19 -1.76
CA SER A 178 8.48 12.85 -1.80
C SER A 178 6.99 12.93 -1.51
N TYR A 179 6.22 12.19 -2.29
CA TYR A 179 4.78 12.09 -2.28
C TYR A 179 4.44 10.66 -1.85
N ASP A 180 3.73 10.52 -0.75
CA ASP A 180 3.11 9.27 -0.32
C ASP A 180 1.60 9.47 -0.43
N TRP A 181 0.85 8.48 -0.90
CA TRP A 181 -0.61 8.58 -0.88
C TRP A 181 -1.27 7.23 -0.68
N LEU A 182 -2.52 7.25 -0.22
CA LEU A 182 -3.42 6.11 -0.32
C LEU A 182 -4.53 6.44 -1.30
N ASP A 183 -4.79 5.53 -2.23
CA ASP A 183 -5.95 5.54 -3.13
C ASP A 183 -6.97 4.50 -2.65
N ALA A 184 -8.22 4.92 -2.43
CA ALA A 184 -9.36 4.03 -2.35
C ALA A 184 -9.92 3.81 -3.77
N ILE A 185 -9.89 2.56 -4.22
CA ILE A 185 -10.08 2.15 -5.61
C ILE A 185 -11.27 1.20 -5.72
N GLN A 186 -12.24 1.59 -6.55
CA GLN A 186 -13.37 0.75 -6.95
C GLN A 186 -13.23 0.37 -8.42
N ILE A 187 -12.96 -0.91 -8.68
CA ILE A 187 -12.76 -1.44 -10.03
C ILE A 187 -14.09 -1.91 -10.61
N GLY A 188 -14.74 -1.10 -11.45
CA GLY A 188 -15.93 -1.49 -12.19
C GLY A 188 -15.62 -2.31 -13.45
N SER A 189 -16.69 -2.81 -14.07
CA SER A 189 -16.60 -3.55 -15.34
C SER A 189 -16.07 -2.70 -16.49
N SER A 190 -16.48 -1.42 -16.56
CA SER A 190 -16.09 -0.48 -17.61
C SER A 190 -15.09 0.59 -17.15
N GLU A 191 -15.15 0.98 -15.88
CA GLU A 191 -14.38 2.10 -15.34
C GLU A 191 -13.81 1.78 -13.95
N THR A 192 -12.74 2.48 -13.57
CA THR A 192 -12.24 2.49 -12.20
C THR A 192 -12.44 3.85 -11.58
N LYS A 193 -13.03 3.87 -10.38
CA LYS A 193 -13.18 5.08 -9.58
C LYS A 193 -12.10 5.11 -8.51
N LYS A 194 -11.48 6.27 -8.34
CA LYS A 194 -10.49 6.52 -7.30
C LYS A 194 -10.95 7.69 -6.43
N SER A 195 -10.68 7.60 -5.15
CA SER A 195 -10.72 8.71 -4.20
C SER A 195 -9.50 8.59 -3.29
N GLN A 196 -8.98 9.71 -2.80
CA GLN A 196 -7.70 9.73 -2.09
C GLN A 196 -7.91 10.02 -0.59
N PRO A 197 -7.90 9.00 0.30
CA PRO A 197 -7.97 9.21 1.74
C PRO A 197 -6.93 10.17 2.29
N ILE A 198 -5.69 10.12 1.80
CA ILE A 198 -4.61 11.02 2.20
C ILE A 198 -3.49 11.07 1.15
N ASP A 199 -2.82 12.21 1.03
CA ASP A 199 -1.63 12.42 0.16
C ASP A 199 -0.65 13.41 0.79
N PRO A 200 0.08 12.96 1.82
CA PRO A 200 1.08 13.79 2.45
C PRO A 200 2.32 13.97 1.56
N VAL A 201 2.87 15.19 1.63
CA VAL A 201 4.11 15.56 0.95
C VAL A 201 5.21 15.79 1.98
N SER A 202 6.43 15.41 1.64
CA SER A 202 7.66 15.77 2.37
C SER A 202 8.63 16.50 1.45
N ASN A 203 9.48 17.36 2.02
CA ASN A 203 10.54 18.07 1.29
C ASN A 203 11.94 17.81 1.87
N THR A 204 12.15 16.67 2.53
CA THR A 204 13.40 16.36 3.27
C THR A 204 14.64 16.34 2.36
N ALA A 205 14.47 16.09 1.06
CA ALA A 205 15.52 16.11 0.06
C ALA A 205 15.75 17.50 -0.57
N ASN A 206 14.97 18.52 -0.22
CA ASN A 206 15.14 19.90 -0.70
C ASN A 206 16.42 20.53 -0.10
N TYR A 207 16.83 21.70 -0.58
CA TYR A 207 18.01 22.43 -0.09
C TYR A 207 17.66 23.60 0.83
N LYS A 208 16.41 24.08 0.81
CA LYS A 208 15.99 25.25 1.58
C LYS A 208 15.06 24.86 2.74
N PRO A 209 15.30 25.36 3.96
CA PRO A 209 14.37 25.20 5.08
C PRO A 209 13.10 26.05 4.91
N PRO A 210 12.03 25.77 5.67
CA PRO A 210 11.93 24.68 6.63
C PRO A 210 11.81 23.31 5.96
N PHE A 211 12.47 22.31 6.55
CA PHE A 211 12.31 20.91 6.17
C PHE A 211 11.11 20.33 6.91
N TYR A 212 10.27 19.60 6.21
CA TYR A 212 9.15 18.87 6.75
C TYR A 212 9.11 17.46 6.18
N GLU A 213 8.82 16.53 7.07
CA GLU A 213 8.51 15.15 6.78
C GLU A 213 7.05 14.95 7.13
N THR A 214 6.27 14.44 6.19
CA THR A 214 4.98 13.83 6.49
C THR A 214 4.82 12.59 5.63
N ARG A 215 4.75 11.42 6.27
CA ARG A 215 4.78 10.11 5.62
C ARG A 215 3.76 9.15 6.19
N ILE A 216 3.21 8.29 5.35
CA ILE A 216 2.42 7.15 5.78
C ILE A 216 3.40 6.09 6.31
N GLU A 217 3.34 5.82 7.61
CA GLU A 217 4.21 4.82 8.27
C GLU A 217 3.59 3.43 8.19
N ASP A 218 2.28 3.35 8.43
CA ASP A 218 1.50 2.12 8.35
C ASP A 218 0.01 2.46 8.16
N TRP A 219 -0.77 1.50 7.68
CA TRP A 219 -2.23 1.58 7.64
C TRP A 219 -2.82 0.18 7.76
N ILE A 220 -3.95 0.08 8.44
CA ILE A 220 -4.58 -1.19 8.76
C ILE A 220 -6.08 -1.13 8.49
N ALA A 221 -6.65 -2.30 8.21
CA ALA A 221 -8.09 -2.54 8.15
C ALA A 221 -8.52 -3.09 9.52
N GLN A 222 -9.36 -2.36 10.24
CA GLN A 222 -9.86 -2.74 11.57
C GLN A 222 -11.26 -2.17 11.78
N ASP A 223 -12.17 -2.95 12.35
CA ASP A 223 -13.49 -2.46 12.76
C ASP A 223 -13.33 -1.57 14.02
N ILE A 224 -13.39 -0.24 13.83
CA ILE A 224 -13.10 0.75 14.87
C ILE A 224 -14.39 1.16 15.58
N ASP A 225 -15.48 1.33 14.83
CA ASP A 225 -16.79 1.73 15.38
C ASP A 225 -17.71 0.55 15.74
N LYS A 226 -17.26 -0.68 15.51
CA LYS A 226 -17.94 -1.95 15.85
C LYS A 226 -19.22 -2.18 15.05
N ASP A 227 -19.27 -1.69 13.81
CA ASP A 227 -20.38 -1.93 12.89
C ASP A 227 -20.27 -3.27 12.13
N GLY A 228 -19.19 -4.03 12.36
CA GLY A 228 -18.91 -5.30 11.72
C GLY A 228 -18.19 -5.17 10.36
N ARG A 229 -17.74 -3.97 9.98
CA ARG A 229 -16.97 -3.70 8.77
C ARG A 229 -15.59 -3.16 9.14
N PRO A 230 -14.55 -3.46 8.34
CA PRO A 230 -13.24 -2.87 8.59
C PRO A 230 -13.21 -1.41 8.17
N ASP A 231 -12.77 -0.55 9.08
CA ASP A 231 -12.41 0.84 8.84
C ASP A 231 -10.92 0.96 8.49
N LEU A 232 -10.54 2.10 7.94
CA LEU A 232 -9.14 2.40 7.62
C LEU A 232 -8.52 3.25 8.74
N SER A 233 -7.51 2.70 9.41
CA SER A 233 -6.67 3.42 10.37
C SER A 233 -5.27 3.62 9.80
N ILE A 234 -4.86 4.86 9.60
CA ILE A 234 -3.55 5.24 9.03
C ILE A 234 -2.68 5.84 10.14
N ARG A 235 -1.46 5.34 10.30
CA ARG A 235 -0.43 5.96 11.12
C ARG A 235 0.43 6.87 10.25
N VAL A 236 0.44 8.15 10.57
CA VAL A 236 1.24 9.16 9.86
C VAL A 236 2.37 9.65 10.76
N ARG A 237 3.57 9.71 10.21
CA ARG A 237 4.74 10.33 10.83
C ARG A 237 4.84 11.78 10.38
N GLU A 238 5.02 12.71 11.31
CA GLU A 238 5.22 14.14 11.03
C GLU A 238 6.45 14.65 11.77
N ALA A 239 7.35 15.36 11.08
CA ALA A 239 8.49 16.04 11.68
C ALA A 239 8.82 17.33 10.94
N LYS A 240 9.51 18.25 11.62
CA LYS A 240 9.98 19.53 11.04
C LYS A 240 11.37 19.86 11.56
N SER A 241 12.18 20.50 10.72
CA SER A 241 13.50 20.99 11.10
C SER A 241 13.84 22.30 10.40
N ALA A 242 14.46 23.22 11.13
CA ALA A 242 15.01 24.46 10.57
C ALA A 242 16.37 24.25 9.87
N THR A 243 17.05 23.15 10.19
CA THR A 243 18.36 22.79 9.64
C THR A 243 18.28 21.46 8.90
N LYS A 244 19.09 21.33 7.84
CA LYS A 244 19.17 20.06 7.10
C LYS A 244 19.92 19.06 7.98
N PRO A 245 19.36 17.89 8.29
CA PRO A 245 20.12 16.92 9.07
C PRO A 245 21.32 16.41 8.26
N PRO A 246 22.46 16.13 8.91
CA PRO A 246 23.62 15.57 8.25
C PRO A 246 23.27 14.30 7.46
N GLY A 247 23.72 14.20 6.20
CA GLY A 247 23.51 13.03 5.33
C GLY A 247 22.20 13.02 4.51
N PHE A 248 21.40 14.10 4.54
CA PHE A 248 20.12 14.21 3.82
C PHE A 248 20.26 14.80 2.40
N GLU A 249 21.49 15.03 1.93
CA GLU A 249 21.74 15.78 0.69
C GLU A 249 21.31 15.04 -0.58
N THR A 250 21.08 13.73 -0.52
CA THR A 250 20.85 12.91 -1.73
C THR A 250 19.77 11.83 -1.58
N ARG A 251 19.09 11.72 -0.44
CA ARG A 251 18.19 10.59 -0.16
C ARG A 251 16.77 11.05 0.14
N TYR A 252 15.84 10.54 -0.65
CA TYR A 252 14.41 10.75 -0.42
C TYR A 252 13.94 10.01 0.84
N ASP A 253 14.55 8.91 1.24
CA ASP A 253 14.11 8.11 2.42
C ASP A 253 14.72 8.56 3.75
N SER A 254 15.20 9.80 3.81
CA SER A 254 15.79 10.35 5.02
C SER A 254 14.73 10.90 5.98
N HIS A 255 14.92 10.61 7.28
CA HIS A 255 13.95 10.77 8.34
C HIS A 255 14.30 11.86 9.37
N LEU A 256 13.53 12.95 9.44
CA LEU A 256 13.83 14.04 10.36
C LEU A 256 13.76 13.56 11.83
N PRO A 257 14.60 14.12 12.73
CA PRO A 257 14.60 13.74 14.14
C PRO A 257 13.31 14.17 14.85
N ASN A 258 13.03 13.55 16.00
CA ASN A 258 11.91 13.87 16.89
C ASN A 258 10.53 13.90 16.20
N PRO A 259 10.12 12.81 15.51
CA PRO A 259 8.82 12.77 14.87
C PRO A 259 7.68 12.74 15.89
N THR A 260 6.56 13.36 15.51
CA THR A 260 5.26 13.13 16.11
C THR A 260 4.51 12.11 15.25
N PHE A 261 3.85 11.14 15.89
CA PHE A 261 3.00 10.19 15.20
C PHE A 261 1.54 10.54 15.41
N HIS A 262 0.77 10.51 14.33
CA HIS A 262 -0.67 10.73 14.35
C HIS A 262 -1.40 9.49 13.85
N ARG A 263 -2.65 9.36 14.27
CA ARG A 263 -3.57 8.37 13.73
C ARG A 263 -4.72 9.08 13.02
N LEU A 264 -4.97 8.69 11.78
CA LEU A 264 -6.12 9.10 10.98
C LEU A 264 -7.07 7.92 10.88
N THR A 265 -8.36 8.18 11.04
CA THR A 265 -9.42 7.18 11.04
C THR A 265 -10.47 7.55 10.01
N PHE A 266 -10.72 6.63 9.09
CA PHE A 266 -11.75 6.75 8.08
C PHE A 266 -12.75 5.59 8.24
N LEU A 267 -13.99 5.95 8.54
CA LEU A 267 -15.08 4.99 8.71
C LEU A 267 -15.58 4.51 7.34
N PHE A 268 -15.77 3.19 7.19
CA PHE A 268 -16.17 2.59 5.92
C PHE A 268 -17.63 2.14 5.91
N ASP A 269 -18.48 2.83 5.14
CA ASP A 269 -19.92 2.55 5.08
C ASP A 269 -20.29 1.35 4.17
N GLY A 270 -19.29 0.57 3.74
CA GLY A 270 -19.45 -0.48 2.75
C GLY A 270 -19.43 0.02 1.30
N GLN A 271 -19.19 1.30 1.05
CA GLN A 271 -19.07 1.88 -0.30
C GLN A 271 -17.95 2.93 -0.39
N SER A 272 -17.77 3.74 0.64
CA SER A 272 -16.83 4.85 0.68
C SER A 272 -16.26 5.06 2.07
N PHE A 273 -15.14 5.77 2.12
CA PHE A 273 -14.48 6.15 3.37
C PHE A 273 -14.87 7.56 3.77
N ARG A 274 -15.25 7.74 5.03
CA ARG A 274 -15.52 9.06 5.62
C ARG A 274 -14.55 9.32 6.76
N ALA A 275 -13.79 10.41 6.65
CA ALA A 275 -12.93 10.87 7.75
C ALA A 275 -13.77 11.20 8.99
N THR A 276 -13.29 10.81 10.18
CA THR A 276 -13.82 11.37 11.44
C THR A 276 -13.56 12.88 11.52
N PRO A 277 -14.28 13.63 12.38
CA PRO A 277 -14.03 15.07 12.52
C PRO A 277 -12.56 15.42 12.82
N ASP A 278 -11.93 14.71 13.75
CA ASP A 278 -10.52 14.90 14.10
C ASP A 278 -9.60 14.58 12.92
N THR A 279 -9.90 13.50 12.20
CA THR A 279 -9.16 13.10 11.00
C THR A 279 -9.28 14.15 9.90
N ALA A 280 -10.45 14.72 9.68
CA ALA A 280 -10.67 15.76 8.68
C ALA A 280 -9.85 17.02 9.00
N GLN A 281 -9.81 17.44 10.26
CA GLN A 281 -9.00 18.58 10.71
C GLN A 281 -7.50 18.30 10.54
N LEU A 282 -7.05 17.13 10.98
CA LEU A 282 -5.65 16.74 10.91
C LEU A 282 -5.16 16.56 9.47
N LYS A 283 -5.96 15.93 8.60
CA LYS A 283 -5.69 15.78 7.16
C LYS A 283 -5.48 17.15 6.51
N GLN A 284 -6.38 18.10 6.74
CA GLN A 284 -6.23 19.47 6.22
C GLN A 284 -4.94 20.14 6.68
N ARG A 285 -4.49 19.90 7.92
CA ARG A 285 -3.22 20.45 8.41
C ARG A 285 -2.00 19.83 7.74
N ILE A 286 -2.03 18.50 7.54
CA ILE A 286 -0.94 17.73 6.96
C ILE A 286 -0.74 18.07 5.49
N GLU A 287 -1.82 18.21 4.73
CA GLU A 287 -1.78 18.40 3.27
C GLU A 287 -1.58 19.86 2.82
N ARG A 288 -1.59 20.83 3.74
CA ARG A 288 -1.43 22.27 3.43
C ARG A 288 0.04 22.75 3.39
N LYS A 289 1.03 21.86 3.45
CA LYS A 289 2.46 22.20 3.59
C LYS A 289 3.20 22.25 2.28
#